data_AF-A0A2G1UL12-F1
#
_entry.id   AF-A0A2G1UL12-F1
#
_cell.length_a   1.000
_cell.length_b   1.000
_cell.length_c   1.000
_cell.angle_alpha   90.00
_cell.angle_beta   90.00
_cell.angle_gamma   90.00
#
_symmetry.space_group_name_H-M   'P 1'
#
loop_
_entity.id
_entity.type
_entity.pdbx_description
1 polymer ?
#
loop_
_entity_poly.entity_id
_entity_poly.type
_entity_poly.pdbx_seq_one_letter_code
_entity_poly.pdbx_strand_id
1 'polypeptide(L)'
;MSRLYERSQESLLCFECGHIDQDCEINRDLCSACGASRNLRLHTHYYRYAFYAMRYGYQYRKHYQSGSGAKPYLQHLDDVLVFVGMIIVSGIVQGASWDAIKVTLRKFTKKNAPQYDFSSQEIEEMISYVVDYESGFQKLPESTRNEILEEMIGDAAAENPKISKKLMLLMSQPDSPQRRKRAEILYRELVRRHTAKNKSLPPKSKTKSFWSKL
;
A
#
# COMPACT_ATOMS: atom_id res chain seq x y z
N MET A 1 -9.88 -10.12 13.04
CA MET A 1 -10.14 -9.19 11.91
C MET A 1 -9.76 -7.80 12.39
N SER A 2 -8.99 -7.03 11.62
CA SER A 2 -8.60 -5.67 12.03
C SER A 2 -9.83 -4.77 12.00
N ARG A 3 -10.14 -4.09 13.12
CA ARG A 3 -11.25 -3.13 13.27
C ARG A 3 -11.32 -2.05 12.17
N LEU A 4 -10.24 -1.85 11.42
CA LEU A 4 -10.17 -0.97 10.25
C LEU A 4 -11.03 -1.46 9.07
N TYR A 5 -11.21 -2.78 8.89
CA TYR A 5 -12.03 -3.34 7.80
C TYR A 5 -13.54 -3.33 8.11
N GLU A 6 -13.91 -3.04 9.36
CA GLU A 6 -15.30 -2.99 9.81
C GLU A 6 -15.92 -1.59 9.68
N ARG A 7 -15.12 -0.54 9.51
CA ARG A 7 -15.60 0.86 9.48
C ARG A 7 -15.76 1.49 8.09
N SER A 8 -15.18 0.93 7.03
CA SER A 8 -15.22 1.52 5.68
C SER A 8 -16.21 0.82 4.71
N GLN A 9 -17.24 0.14 5.21
CA GLN A 9 -18.12 -0.74 4.42
C GLN A 9 -19.18 -0.02 3.57
N GLU A 10 -18.82 1.06 2.90
CA GLU A 10 -19.70 1.74 1.94
C GLU A 10 -19.29 1.48 0.49
N SER A 11 -18.15 0.81 0.25
CA SER A 11 -17.68 0.53 -1.11
C SER A 11 -16.86 -0.76 -1.23
N LEU A 12 -17.10 -1.56 -2.27
CA LEU A 12 -16.39 -2.80 -2.56
C LEU A 12 -15.94 -2.87 -4.02
N LEU A 13 -14.62 -2.85 -4.24
CA LEU A 13 -14.01 -2.91 -5.57
C LEU A 13 -14.03 -4.33 -6.16
N CYS A 14 -14.63 -4.53 -7.32
CA CYS A 14 -14.47 -5.75 -8.08
C CYS A 14 -13.10 -5.76 -8.78
N PHE A 15 -12.20 -6.67 -8.39
CA PHE A 15 -10.89 -6.79 -9.01
C PHE A 15 -10.93 -7.31 -10.46
N GLU A 16 -12.05 -7.90 -10.90
CA GLU A 16 -12.21 -8.40 -12.28
C GLU A 16 -12.60 -7.31 -13.29
N CYS A 17 -13.41 -6.34 -12.88
CA CYS A 17 -13.97 -5.33 -13.78
C CYS A 17 -13.80 -3.87 -13.33
N GLY A 18 -13.17 -3.62 -12.19
CA GLY A 18 -12.99 -2.28 -11.64
C GLY A 18 -14.29 -1.63 -11.17
N HIS A 19 -15.43 -2.33 -11.21
CA HIS A 19 -16.70 -1.81 -10.70
C HIS A 19 -16.66 -1.68 -9.18
N ILE A 20 -17.29 -0.64 -8.64
CA ILE A 20 -17.35 -0.38 -7.21
C ILE A 20 -18.80 -0.50 -6.79
N ASP A 21 -19.13 -1.56 -6.06
CA ASP A 21 -20.45 -1.70 -5.42
C ASP A 21 -20.50 -0.84 -4.18
N GLN A 22 -21.66 -0.26 -3.89
CA GLN A 22 -21.81 0.74 -2.83
C GLN A 22 -23.07 0.52 -1.99
N ASP A 23 -23.04 1.08 -0.78
CA ASP A 23 -24.18 1.19 0.15
C ASP A 23 -24.80 -0.15 0.60
N CYS A 24 -26.07 -0.11 1.03
CA CYS A 24 -26.81 -1.24 1.63
C CYS A 24 -27.08 -2.43 0.71
N GLU A 25 -26.72 -2.35 -0.58
CA GLU A 25 -26.92 -3.39 -1.57
C GLU A 25 -25.64 -4.17 -1.92
N ILE A 26 -24.54 -3.98 -1.17
CA ILE A 26 -23.29 -4.71 -1.41
C ILE A 26 -23.53 -6.21 -1.20
N ASN A 27 -23.65 -6.93 -2.32
CA ASN A 27 -23.48 -8.37 -2.34
C ASN A 27 -21.99 -8.68 -2.12
N ARG A 28 -21.67 -9.29 -0.97
CA ARG A 28 -20.29 -9.61 -0.60
C ARG A 28 -19.71 -10.79 -1.37
N ASP A 29 -20.57 -11.60 -1.99
CA ASP A 29 -20.19 -12.82 -2.66
C ASP A 29 -20.05 -12.62 -4.17
N LEU A 30 -20.80 -11.67 -4.77
CA LEU A 30 -20.83 -11.41 -6.21
C LEU A 30 -20.75 -9.91 -6.53
N CYS A 31 -20.05 -9.57 -7.61
CA CYS A 31 -20.08 -8.23 -8.18
C CYS A 31 -21.42 -7.96 -8.89
N SER A 32 -22.08 -6.83 -8.60
CA SER A 32 -23.35 -6.46 -9.24
C SER A 32 -23.23 -6.26 -10.77
N ALA A 33 -22.07 -5.83 -11.25
CA ALA A 33 -21.87 -5.47 -12.65
C ALA A 33 -21.42 -6.64 -13.56
N CYS A 34 -20.61 -7.57 -13.05
CA CYS A 34 -20.06 -8.65 -13.87
C CYS A 34 -20.33 -10.07 -13.33
N GLY A 35 -20.99 -10.18 -12.16
CA GLY A 35 -21.28 -11.47 -11.52
C GLY A 35 -20.05 -12.22 -11.00
N ALA A 36 -18.86 -11.61 -11.04
CA ALA A 36 -17.64 -12.26 -10.54
C ALA A 36 -17.73 -12.52 -9.03
N SER A 37 -17.27 -13.71 -8.61
CA SER A 37 -17.18 -14.05 -7.20
C SER A 37 -16.15 -13.18 -6.49
N ARG A 38 -16.53 -12.71 -5.31
CA ARG A 38 -15.68 -11.92 -4.43
C ARG A 38 -15.16 -12.77 -3.30
N ASN A 39 -13.86 -12.65 -3.08
CA ASN A 39 -13.19 -13.29 -1.96
C ASN A 39 -12.75 -12.23 -0.95
N LEU A 40 -13.41 -12.15 0.20
CA LEU A 40 -13.09 -11.16 1.24
C LEU A 40 -11.67 -11.31 1.80
N ARG A 41 -11.10 -12.53 1.81
CA ARG A 41 -9.70 -12.74 2.19
C ARG A 41 -8.77 -12.11 1.16
N LEU A 42 -9.09 -12.28 -0.12
CA LEU A 42 -8.35 -11.63 -1.21
C LEU A 42 -8.46 -10.09 -1.10
N HIS A 43 -9.65 -9.56 -0.82
CA HIS A 43 -9.81 -8.13 -0.56
C HIS A 43 -8.94 -7.63 0.59
N THR A 44 -8.91 -8.36 1.71
CA THR A 44 -8.06 -8.02 2.86
C THR A 44 -6.58 -8.00 2.46
N HIS A 45 -6.18 -8.90 1.57
CA HIS A 45 -4.82 -8.96 1.04
C HIS A 45 -4.49 -7.74 0.17
N TYR A 46 -5.36 -7.39 -0.78
CA TYR A 46 -5.23 -6.18 -1.60
C TYR A 46 -5.21 -4.91 -0.75
N TYR A 47 -6.12 -4.80 0.23
CA TYR A 47 -6.18 -3.67 1.15
C TYR A 47 -4.86 -3.49 1.90
N ARG A 48 -4.32 -4.57 2.47
CA ARG A 48 -3.07 -4.51 3.22
C ARG A 48 -1.90 -4.10 2.32
N TYR A 49 -1.79 -4.68 1.13
CA TYR A 49 -0.75 -4.28 0.18
C TYR A 49 -0.88 -2.80 -0.20
N ALA A 50 -2.08 -2.37 -0.58
CA ALA A 50 -2.38 -0.99 -0.94
C ALA A 50 -2.07 -0.01 0.19
N PHE A 51 -2.43 -0.34 1.42
CA PHE A 51 -2.12 0.49 2.59
C PHE A 51 -0.63 0.78 2.69
N TYR A 52 0.22 -0.25 2.65
CA TYR A 52 1.66 -0.05 2.79
C TYR A 52 2.30 0.57 1.54
N ALA A 53 1.80 0.24 0.34
CA ALA A 53 2.24 0.87 -0.89
C ALA A 53 1.96 2.37 -0.89
N MET A 54 0.77 2.79 -0.45
CA MET A 54 0.41 4.21 -0.35
C MET A 54 1.06 4.91 0.84
N ARG A 55 1.20 4.23 1.98
CA ARG A 55 1.88 4.79 3.16
C ARG A 55 3.34 5.11 2.85
N TYR A 56 4.11 4.12 2.39
CA TYR A 56 5.54 4.32 2.15
C TYR A 56 5.84 4.92 0.78
N GLY A 57 5.15 4.46 -0.26
CA GLY A 57 5.36 4.90 -1.63
C GLY A 57 4.82 6.29 -1.91
N TYR A 58 3.73 6.71 -1.25
CA TYR A 58 3.13 8.02 -1.48
C TYR A 58 3.29 8.98 -0.30
N GLN A 59 2.77 8.63 0.89
CA GLN A 59 2.70 9.54 2.04
C GLN A 59 4.11 9.94 2.55
N TYR A 60 4.95 8.96 2.89
CA TYR A 60 6.32 9.21 3.33
C TYR A 60 7.19 9.77 2.22
N ARG A 61 7.07 9.25 1.00
CA ARG A 61 7.82 9.74 -0.15
C ARG A 61 7.57 11.23 -0.40
N LYS A 62 6.30 11.69 -0.42
CA LYS A 62 5.99 13.12 -0.59
C LYS A 62 6.62 13.99 0.50
N HIS A 63 6.61 13.53 1.75
CA HIS A 63 7.25 14.24 2.87
C HIS A 63 8.77 14.40 2.68
N TYR A 64 9.48 13.33 2.37
CA TYR A 64 10.94 13.41 2.20
C TYR A 64 11.35 14.15 0.93
N GLN A 65 10.56 14.03 -0.16
CA GLN A 65 10.81 14.77 -1.39
C GLN A 65 10.49 16.26 -1.29
N SER A 66 9.65 16.70 -0.34
CA SER A 66 9.44 18.13 -0.09
C SER A 66 10.61 18.79 0.65
N GLY A 67 11.67 18.05 0.98
CA GLY A 67 12.87 18.57 1.64
C GLY A 67 12.70 18.83 3.13
N SER A 68 11.66 18.26 3.75
CA SER A 68 11.49 18.36 5.21
C SER A 68 12.53 17.50 5.92
N GLY A 69 13.60 18.12 6.42
CA GLY A 69 14.64 17.44 7.20
C GLY A 69 14.19 16.92 8.58
N ALA A 70 12.94 17.20 8.99
CA ALA A 70 12.37 16.68 10.22
C ALA A 70 11.79 15.27 10.01
N LYS A 71 12.07 14.37 10.97
CA LYS A 71 11.39 13.06 11.03
C LYS A 71 9.89 13.26 11.19
N PRO A 72 9.06 12.70 10.31
CA PRO A 72 7.65 13.03 10.31
C PRO A 72 6.89 12.25 11.39
N TYR A 73 5.96 12.92 12.07
CA TYR A 73 4.87 12.27 12.78
C TYR A 73 3.63 12.31 11.88
N LEU A 74 3.59 11.43 10.86
CA LEU A 74 2.48 11.40 9.93
C LEU A 74 1.23 10.80 10.59
N GLN A 75 0.09 11.44 10.36
CA GLN A 75 -1.21 10.85 10.69
C GLN A 75 -1.40 9.52 9.96
N HIS A 76 -2.33 8.70 10.47
CA HIS A 76 -2.74 7.48 9.81
C HIS A 76 -3.15 7.77 8.35
N LEU A 77 -2.86 6.84 7.44
CA LEU A 77 -3.23 7.01 6.04
C LEU A 77 -4.75 7.00 5.93
N ASP A 78 -5.31 7.99 5.24
CA ASP A 78 -6.76 8.08 5.02
C ASP A 78 -7.28 6.85 4.26
N ASP A 79 -8.42 6.30 4.70
CA ASP A 79 -9.08 5.15 4.08
C ASP A 79 -9.36 5.39 2.59
N VAL A 80 -9.63 6.64 2.19
CA VAL A 80 -9.79 7.03 0.78
C VAL A 80 -8.51 6.75 -0.01
N LEU A 81 -7.35 7.13 0.54
CA LEU A 81 -6.06 6.89 -0.11
C LEU A 81 -5.71 5.40 -0.16
N VAL A 82 -6.13 4.63 0.85
CA VAL A 82 -6.00 3.16 0.81
C VAL A 82 -6.85 2.57 -0.32
N PHE A 83 -8.08 3.04 -0.49
CA PHE A 83 -8.97 2.56 -1.54
C PHE A 83 -8.47 2.95 -2.95
N VAL A 84 -7.94 4.17 -3.10
CA VAL A 84 -7.20 4.59 -4.30
C VAL A 84 -6.04 3.64 -4.59
N GLY A 85 -5.24 3.31 -3.58
CA GLY A 85 -4.19 2.32 -3.68
C GLY A 85 -4.69 0.94 -4.12
N MET A 86 -5.86 0.50 -3.62
CA MET A 86 -6.46 -0.78 -4.04
C MET A 86 -6.82 -0.78 -5.52
N ILE A 87 -7.40 0.32 -6.02
CA ILE A 87 -7.73 0.47 -7.45
C ILE A 87 -6.44 0.37 -8.29
N ILE A 88 -5.40 1.12 -7.93
CA ILE A 88 -4.10 1.11 -8.63
C ILE A 88 -3.49 -0.29 -8.61
N VAL A 89 -3.36 -0.90 -7.44
CA VAL A 89 -2.75 -2.23 -7.28
C VAL A 89 -3.53 -3.29 -8.05
N SER A 90 -4.87 -3.25 -8.00
CA SER A 90 -5.71 -4.16 -8.78
C SER A 90 -5.51 -3.97 -10.28
N GLY A 91 -5.47 -2.74 -10.77
CA GLY A 91 -5.21 -2.47 -12.19
C GLY A 91 -3.84 -3.00 -12.62
N ILE A 92 -2.78 -2.73 -11.86
CA ILE A 92 -1.42 -3.21 -12.15
C ILE A 92 -1.37 -4.74 -12.19
N VAL A 93 -1.90 -5.41 -11.16
CA VAL A 93 -1.87 -6.88 -11.06
C VAL A 93 -2.64 -7.51 -12.23
N GLN A 94 -3.76 -6.91 -12.64
CA GLN A 94 -4.60 -7.42 -13.72
C GLN A 94 -4.16 -6.97 -15.12
N GLY A 95 -3.12 -6.16 -15.25
CA GLY A 95 -2.60 -5.70 -16.53
C GLY A 95 -3.48 -4.64 -17.22
N ALA A 96 -4.15 -3.81 -16.44
CA ALA A 96 -4.94 -2.68 -16.92
C ALA A 96 -4.11 -1.63 -17.66
N SER A 97 -4.72 -0.97 -18.65
CA SER A 97 -4.21 0.30 -19.14
C SER A 97 -4.27 1.37 -18.04
N TRP A 98 -3.34 2.33 -18.07
CA TRP A 98 -3.34 3.44 -17.11
C TRP A 98 -4.60 4.29 -17.20
N ASP A 99 -5.19 4.39 -18.39
CA ASP A 99 -6.46 5.09 -18.60
C ASP A 99 -7.62 4.41 -17.88
N ALA A 100 -7.67 3.06 -17.88
CA ALA A 100 -8.68 2.33 -17.12
C ALA A 100 -8.56 2.56 -15.61
N ILE A 101 -7.34 2.63 -15.08
CA ILE A 101 -7.08 2.99 -13.68
C ILE A 101 -7.53 4.42 -13.40
N LYS A 102 -7.14 5.40 -14.23
CA LYS A 102 -7.55 6.81 -14.11
C LYS A 102 -9.06 6.99 -14.12
N VAL A 103 -9.77 6.31 -15.03
CA VAL A 103 -11.24 6.36 -15.12
C VAL A 103 -11.89 5.80 -13.85
N THR A 104 -11.39 4.66 -13.35
CA THR A 104 -11.92 4.03 -12.14
C THR A 104 -11.71 4.91 -10.90
N LEU A 105 -10.51 5.50 -10.78
CA LEU A 105 -10.19 6.44 -9.70
C LEU A 105 -11.08 7.68 -9.72
N ARG A 106 -11.26 8.31 -10.89
CA ARG A 106 -12.13 9.49 -11.02
C ARG A 106 -13.59 9.20 -10.67
N LYS A 107 -14.09 8.01 -11.07
CA LYS A 107 -15.45 7.57 -10.68
C LYS A 107 -15.57 7.45 -9.17
N PHE A 108 -14.56 6.86 -8.52
CA PHE A 108 -14.52 6.72 -7.07
C PHE A 108 -14.45 8.08 -6.36
N THR A 109 -13.47 8.94 -6.70
CA THR A 109 -13.25 10.21 -6.00
C THR A 109 -14.41 11.17 -6.18
N LYS A 110 -14.91 11.34 -7.41
CA LYS A 110 -16.04 12.25 -7.69
C LYS A 110 -17.29 11.93 -6.86
N LYS A 111 -17.53 10.65 -6.57
CA LYS A 111 -18.73 10.21 -5.84
C LYS A 111 -18.52 10.15 -4.32
N ASN A 112 -17.38 9.64 -3.88
CA ASN A 112 -17.18 9.26 -2.47
C ASN A 112 -16.24 10.17 -1.71
N ALA A 113 -15.39 10.89 -2.43
CA ALA A 113 -14.32 11.68 -1.83
C ALA A 113 -14.03 12.91 -2.70
N PRO A 114 -15.02 13.80 -2.93
CA PRO A 114 -14.89 14.91 -3.87
C PRO A 114 -13.80 15.92 -3.46
N GLN A 115 -13.40 15.94 -2.20
CA GLN A 115 -12.25 16.69 -1.71
C GLN A 115 -10.90 16.17 -2.25
N TYR A 116 -10.87 14.95 -2.77
CA TYR A 116 -9.71 14.34 -3.43
C TYR A 116 -9.85 14.47 -4.95
N ASP A 117 -9.67 15.69 -5.45
CA ASP A 117 -9.63 15.98 -6.89
C ASP A 117 -8.21 15.82 -7.44
N PHE A 118 -7.75 14.58 -7.56
CA PHE A 118 -6.42 14.31 -8.10
C PHE A 118 -6.36 14.63 -9.59
N SER A 119 -5.37 15.43 -9.97
CA SER A 119 -5.03 15.66 -11.36
C SER A 119 -4.57 14.36 -12.04
N SER A 120 -4.63 14.31 -13.38
CA SER A 120 -4.10 13.17 -14.14
C SER A 120 -2.64 12.88 -13.80
N GLN A 121 -1.85 13.95 -13.62
CA GLN A 121 -0.44 13.86 -13.28
C GLN A 121 -0.24 13.25 -11.89
N GLU A 122 -1.00 13.68 -10.88
CA GLU A 122 -0.93 13.09 -9.55
C GLU A 122 -1.28 11.60 -9.53
N ILE A 123 -2.27 11.18 -10.34
CA ILE A 123 -2.61 9.77 -10.47
C ILE A 123 -1.45 8.99 -11.10
N GLU A 124 -0.82 9.53 -12.15
CA GLU A 124 0.34 8.91 -12.80
C GLU A 124 1.54 8.80 -11.85
N GLU A 125 1.78 9.83 -11.04
CA GLU A 125 2.77 9.79 -9.96
C GLU A 125 2.43 8.72 -8.93
N MET A 126 1.18 8.62 -8.47
CA MET A 126 0.77 7.56 -7.54
C MET A 126 0.99 6.17 -8.11
N ILE A 127 0.62 5.94 -9.39
CA ILE A 127 0.87 4.67 -10.08
C ILE A 127 2.37 4.36 -10.08
N SER A 128 3.21 5.33 -10.47
CA SER A 128 4.67 5.20 -10.47
C SER A 128 5.21 4.87 -9.07
N TYR A 129 4.67 5.49 -8.04
CA TYR A 129 5.09 5.29 -6.65
C TYR A 129 4.75 3.90 -6.13
N VAL A 130 3.58 3.35 -6.49
CA VAL A 130 3.20 1.97 -6.16
C VAL A 130 4.11 0.97 -6.88
N VAL A 131 4.47 1.21 -8.14
CA VAL A 131 5.43 0.38 -8.88
C VAL A 131 6.83 0.46 -8.26
N ASP A 132 7.28 1.66 -7.89
CA ASP A 132 8.56 1.84 -7.23
C ASP A 132 8.59 1.15 -5.87
N TYR A 133 7.49 1.20 -5.11
CA TYR A 133 7.33 0.45 -3.88
C TYR A 133 7.63 -1.03 -4.12
N GLU A 134 7.01 -1.68 -5.12
CA GLU A 134 7.26 -3.08 -5.49
C GLU A 134 8.75 -3.37 -5.68
N SER A 135 9.45 -2.53 -6.46
CA SER A 135 10.89 -2.67 -6.72
C SER A 135 11.80 -2.39 -5.51
N GLY A 136 11.25 -1.92 -4.39
CA GLY A 136 12.03 -1.54 -3.21
C GLY A 136 12.68 -0.17 -3.35
N PHE A 137 12.02 0.75 -4.05
CA PHE A 137 12.42 2.14 -4.24
C PHE A 137 13.78 2.33 -4.93
N GLN A 138 14.15 1.41 -5.83
CA GLN A 138 15.45 1.44 -6.51
C GLN A 138 15.68 2.70 -7.35
N LYS A 139 14.61 3.35 -7.81
CA LYS A 139 14.67 4.59 -8.61
C LYS A 139 14.80 5.87 -7.78
N LEU A 140 14.74 5.78 -6.45
CA LEU A 140 14.90 6.94 -5.58
C LEU A 140 16.38 7.23 -5.30
N PRO A 141 16.74 8.51 -5.04
CA PRO A 141 18.01 8.85 -4.43
C PRO A 141 18.23 8.03 -3.16
N GLU A 142 19.48 7.61 -2.92
CA GLU A 142 19.81 6.72 -1.81
C GLU A 142 19.40 7.30 -0.44
N SER A 143 19.57 8.62 -0.24
CA SER A 143 19.14 9.32 0.98
C SER A 143 17.64 9.15 1.24
N THR A 144 16.79 9.53 0.28
CA THR A 144 15.34 9.42 0.38
C THR A 144 14.89 7.97 0.54
N ARG A 145 15.54 7.04 -0.17
CA ARG A 145 15.27 5.61 -0.02
C ARG A 145 15.54 5.15 1.42
N ASN A 146 16.68 5.53 1.97
CA ASN A 146 17.08 5.11 3.31
C ASN A 146 16.15 5.68 4.37
N GLU A 147 15.71 6.93 4.24
CA GLU A 147 14.71 7.54 5.12
C GLU A 147 13.39 6.77 5.11
N ILE A 148 12.85 6.43 3.95
CA ILE A 148 11.62 5.64 3.85
C ILE A 148 11.81 4.23 4.45
N LEU A 149 12.97 3.61 4.23
CA LEU A 149 13.27 2.30 4.80
C LEU A 149 13.40 2.34 6.33
N GLU A 150 13.91 3.43 6.90
CA GLU A 150 13.94 3.63 8.35
C GLU A 150 12.52 3.66 8.94
N GLU A 151 11.58 4.32 8.28
CA GLU A 151 10.18 4.36 8.70
C GLU A 151 9.53 2.97 8.63
N MET A 152 9.80 2.22 7.56
CA MET A 152 9.37 0.82 7.44
C MET A 152 9.94 -0.05 8.56
N ILE A 153 11.20 0.17 8.96
CA ILE A 153 11.84 -0.53 10.07
C ILE A 153 11.19 -0.16 11.40
N GLY A 154 10.89 1.12 11.61
CA GLY A 154 10.21 1.62 12.80
C GLY A 154 8.84 0.96 12.98
N ASP A 155 8.02 0.99 11.93
CA ASP A 155 6.70 0.34 11.91
C ASP A 155 6.84 -1.20 12.12
N ALA A 156 7.81 -1.84 11.46
CA ALA A 156 8.08 -3.27 11.64
C ALA A 156 8.52 -3.63 13.07
N ALA A 157 9.33 -2.79 13.70
CA ALA A 157 9.79 -2.95 15.07
C ALA A 157 8.63 -2.81 16.06
N ALA A 158 7.73 -1.84 15.84
CA ALA A 158 6.52 -1.71 16.66
C ALA A 158 5.66 -2.99 16.63
N GLU A 159 5.59 -3.66 15.47
CA GLU A 159 4.88 -4.93 15.30
C GLU A 159 5.63 -6.18 15.83
N ASN A 160 6.93 -6.10 16.14
CA ASN A 160 7.76 -7.24 16.58
C ASN A 160 8.54 -6.97 17.88
N PRO A 161 7.87 -6.99 19.06
CA PRO A 161 8.50 -6.68 20.34
C PRO A 161 9.75 -7.50 20.67
N LYS A 162 9.80 -8.77 20.22
CA LYS A 162 10.93 -9.68 20.45
C LYS A 162 12.21 -9.20 19.75
N ILE A 163 12.12 -8.80 18.49
CA ILE A 163 13.28 -8.32 17.72
C ILE A 163 13.63 -6.90 18.16
N SER A 164 12.63 -6.06 18.42
CA SER A 164 12.82 -4.69 18.91
C SER A 164 13.55 -4.64 20.25
N LYS A 165 13.21 -5.54 21.19
CA LYS A 165 13.94 -5.67 22.46
C LYS A 165 15.41 -6.06 22.24
N LYS A 166 15.70 -6.97 21.30
CA LYS A 166 17.09 -7.33 20.94
C LYS A 166 17.84 -6.15 20.34
N LEU A 167 17.18 -5.37 19.48
CA LEU A 167 17.73 -4.16 18.88
C LEU A 167 18.04 -3.10 19.95
N MET A 168 17.11 -2.82 20.87
CA MET A 168 17.32 -1.89 21.98
C MET A 168 18.51 -2.30 22.87
N LEU A 169 18.57 -3.58 23.26
CA LEU A 169 19.68 -4.13 24.04
C LEU A 169 21.03 -4.07 23.32
N LEU A 170 21.01 -4.17 21.99
CA LEU A 170 22.21 -4.05 21.18
C LEU A 170 22.64 -2.59 21.04
N MET A 171 21.69 -1.66 20.90
CA MET A 171 21.96 -0.24 20.79
C MET A 171 22.46 0.39 22.09
N SER A 172 22.14 -0.20 23.26
CA SER A 172 22.70 0.22 24.54
C SER A 172 24.17 -0.19 24.76
N GLN A 173 24.75 -0.99 23.87
CA GLN A 173 26.16 -1.38 23.92
C GLN A 173 27.05 -0.33 23.24
N PRO A 174 28.32 -0.19 23.67
CA PRO A 174 29.29 0.67 23.02
C PRO A 174 29.40 0.38 21.52
N ASP A 175 29.53 1.45 20.74
CA ASP A 175 29.60 1.31 19.30
C ASP A 175 30.84 0.52 18.86
N SER A 176 30.62 -0.51 18.05
CA SER A 176 31.68 -1.37 17.52
C SER A 176 31.28 -1.95 16.17
N PRO A 177 32.24 -2.31 15.30
CA PRO A 177 31.93 -2.94 14.01
C PRO A 177 31.07 -4.21 14.16
N GLN A 178 31.31 -5.01 15.20
CA GLN A 178 30.52 -6.20 15.48
C GLN A 178 29.08 -5.88 15.89
N ARG A 179 28.87 -4.84 16.72
CA ARG A 179 27.54 -4.37 17.09
C ARG A 179 26.77 -3.91 15.86
N ARG A 180 27.39 -3.09 14.99
CA ARG A 180 26.78 -2.58 13.76
C ARG A 180 26.33 -3.71 12.84
N LYS A 181 27.20 -4.72 12.63
CA LYS A 181 26.87 -5.93 11.84
C LYS A 181 25.69 -6.72 12.43
N ARG A 182 25.63 -6.87 13.75
CA ARG A 182 24.49 -7.55 14.42
C ARG A 182 23.19 -6.75 14.29
N ALA A 183 23.26 -5.42 14.38
CA ALA A 183 22.09 -4.55 14.23
C ALA A 183 21.55 -4.63 12.80
N GLU A 184 22.43 -4.59 11.81
CA GLU A 184 22.09 -4.75 10.40
C GLU A 184 21.36 -6.07 10.11
N ILE A 185 21.79 -7.18 10.73
CA ILE A 185 21.10 -8.47 10.61
C ILE A 185 19.67 -8.39 11.16
N LEU A 186 19.48 -7.80 12.34
CA LEU A 186 18.16 -7.65 12.96
C LEU A 186 17.26 -6.70 12.15
N TYR A 187 17.82 -5.61 11.60
CA TYR A 187 17.11 -4.71 10.70
C TYR A 187 16.64 -5.44 9.43
N ARG A 188 17.54 -6.18 8.78
CA ARG A 188 17.18 -7.00 7.60
C ARG A 188 16.11 -8.02 7.94
N GLU A 189 16.14 -8.61 9.14
CA GLU A 189 15.10 -9.54 9.59
C GLU A 189 13.75 -8.85 9.79
N LEU A 190 13.71 -7.68 10.43
CA LEU A 190 12.49 -6.86 10.58
C LEU A 190 11.89 -6.50 9.22
N VAL A 191 12.71 -5.93 8.33
CA VAL A 191 12.28 -5.55 6.97
C VAL A 191 11.78 -6.76 6.21
N ARG A 192 12.51 -7.89 6.24
CA ARG A 192 12.10 -9.12 5.55
C ARG A 192 10.75 -9.61 6.05
N ARG A 193 10.55 -9.66 7.37
CA ARG A 193 9.27 -10.12 7.96
C ARG A 193 8.12 -9.19 7.62
N HIS A 194 8.33 -7.87 7.77
CA HIS A 194 7.34 -6.87 7.41
C HIS A 194 7.00 -6.95 5.92
N THR A 195 8.01 -7.01 5.07
CA THR A 195 7.88 -7.13 3.61
C THR A 195 7.18 -8.43 3.21
N ALA A 196 7.57 -9.59 3.75
CA ALA A 196 6.92 -10.87 3.44
C ALA A 196 5.43 -10.86 3.83
N LYS A 197 5.12 -10.22 4.98
CA LYS A 197 3.76 -10.13 5.52
C LYS A 197 2.89 -9.12 4.74
N ASN A 198 3.48 -8.06 4.18
CA ASN A 198 2.75 -6.87 3.73
C ASN A 198 2.97 -6.50 2.25
N LYS A 199 4.01 -7.03 1.62
CA LYS A 199 4.43 -6.74 0.24
C LYS A 199 4.31 -7.96 -0.69
N SER A 200 3.62 -9.01 -0.25
CA SER A 200 3.26 -10.10 -1.16
C SER A 200 2.22 -9.57 -2.15
N LEU A 201 2.60 -9.48 -3.43
CA LEU A 201 1.68 -9.08 -4.48
C LEU A 201 0.44 -9.98 -4.44
N PRO A 202 -0.76 -9.41 -4.52
CA PRO A 202 -1.97 -10.19 -4.66
C PRO A 202 -1.92 -11.07 -5.90
N PRO A 203 -2.51 -12.28 -5.88
CA PRO A 203 -2.57 -13.13 -7.05
C PRO A 203 -3.37 -12.46 -8.19
N LYS A 204 -2.95 -12.72 -9.43
CA LYS A 204 -3.73 -12.41 -10.64
C LYS A 204 -5.05 -13.19 -10.61
N SER A 205 -6.11 -12.63 -11.19
CA SER A 205 -7.33 -13.39 -11.34
C SER A 205 -7.20 -14.45 -12.42
N LYS A 206 -8.00 -15.52 -12.31
CA LYS A 206 -8.03 -16.62 -13.29
C LYS A 206 -8.98 -16.36 -14.45
N THR A 207 -9.82 -15.33 -14.34
CA THR A 207 -10.80 -14.93 -15.34
C THR A 207 -10.17 -13.96 -16.32
N LYS A 208 -10.37 -14.16 -17.63
CA LYS A 208 -9.94 -13.22 -18.68
C LYS A 208 -10.64 -11.87 -18.42
N SER A 209 -9.95 -10.95 -17.77
CA SER A 209 -10.56 -9.78 -17.13
C SER A 209 -10.87 -8.65 -18.11
N PHE A 210 -11.79 -7.77 -17.71
CA PHE A 210 -12.11 -6.51 -18.39
C PHE A 210 -10.88 -5.62 -18.64
N TRP A 211 -9.85 -5.74 -17.81
CA TRP A 211 -8.60 -4.99 -17.92
C TRP A 211 -7.83 -5.27 -19.22
N SER A 212 -8.08 -6.41 -19.88
CA SER A 212 -7.50 -6.74 -21.19
C SER A 212 -8.39 -6.35 -22.39
N LYS A 213 -9.56 -5.73 -22.16
CA LYS A 213 -10.56 -5.40 -23.19
C LYS A 213 -10.74 -3.90 -23.43
N LEU A 214 -9.99 -3.05 -22.72
CA LEU A 214 -9.94 -1.60 -22.91
C LEU A 214 -8.60 -1.18 -23.51
#